data_AF-A0A963UGB3-F1
#
_entry.id   AF-A0A963UGB3-F1
#
_cell.length_a   1.000
_cell.length_b   1.000
_cell.length_c   1.000
_cell.angle_alpha   90.00
_cell.angle_beta   90.00
_cell.angle_gamma   90.00
#
_symmetry.space_group_name_H-M   'P 1'
#
loop_
_entity.id
_entity.type
_entity.pdbx_description
1 polymer ?
#
loop_
_entity_poly.entity_id
_entity_poly.type
_entity_poly.pdbx_seq_one_letter_code
_entity_poly.pdbx_strand_id
1 'polypeptide(L)'
;LEGARIAGYQAVSLTLLRDRRYVENARTWAEDIAARCRKVAVERTGLTEADFTIEMRLVGQDATLGPLETGRTVPTEVGVLAIVTAPTEPQAVEIAKILNPYLLHHALTEEEPMPTFAFPFSPAEMSRGAIYEFCLHHVMTLDNPMSAFRLEVSEVGHG
;
A
#
# COMPACT_ATOMS: atom_id res chain seq x y z
N LEU A 1 24.01 -9.41 13.92
CA LEU A 1 23.54 -8.03 13.75
C LEU A 1 22.47 -8.02 12.69
N GLU A 2 21.34 -7.41 13.03
CA GLU A 2 20.23 -7.18 12.13
C GLU A 2 19.95 -5.68 12.06
N GLY A 3 19.52 -5.20 10.89
CA GLY A 3 19.19 -3.79 10.68
C GLY A 3 17.98 -3.65 9.77
N ALA A 4 17.16 -2.65 10.08
CA ALA A 4 16.05 -2.22 9.26
C ALA A 4 16.15 -0.72 9.00
N ARG A 5 15.66 -0.27 7.84
CA ARG A 5 15.58 1.14 7.46
C ARG A 5 14.18 1.48 6.97
N ILE A 6 13.80 2.76 7.06
CA ILE A 6 12.57 3.25 6.44
C ILE A 6 12.69 3.05 4.92
N ALA A 7 11.68 2.41 4.35
CA ALA A 7 11.56 2.10 2.92
C ALA A 7 10.51 2.98 2.22
N GLY A 8 9.94 3.95 2.93
CA GLY A 8 8.91 4.87 2.45
C GLY A 8 7.76 4.99 3.45
N TYR A 9 6.71 5.68 3.02
CA TYR A 9 5.47 5.87 3.78
C TYR A 9 4.29 5.43 2.95
N GLN A 10 3.28 4.89 3.63
CA GLN A 10 2.09 4.37 2.97
C GLN A 10 0.81 5.12 3.35
N ALA A 11 -0.05 5.29 2.35
CA ALA A 11 -1.46 5.61 2.53
C ALA A 11 -2.29 4.54 1.83
N VAL A 12 -3.43 4.18 2.41
CA VAL A 12 -4.29 3.10 1.90
C VAL A 12 -5.73 3.54 1.83
N SER A 13 -6.49 2.97 0.89
CA SER A 13 -7.95 3.10 0.84
C SER A 13 -8.59 1.76 0.45
N LEU A 14 -9.83 1.55 0.86
CA LEU A 14 -10.58 0.33 0.54
C LEU A 14 -11.89 0.71 -0.16
N THR A 15 -12.10 0.18 -1.36
CA THR A 15 -13.35 0.34 -2.12
C THR A 15 -14.04 -1.00 -2.27
N LEU A 16 -15.37 -1.05 -2.18
CA LEU A 16 -16.15 -2.27 -2.39
C LEU A 16 -16.88 -2.22 -3.74
N LEU A 17 -16.64 -3.25 -4.57
CA LEU A 17 -17.31 -3.48 -5.84
C LEU A 17 -18.31 -4.62 -5.69
N ARG A 18 -19.58 -4.35 -5.95
CA ARG A 18 -20.66 -5.36 -5.87
C ARG A 18 -21.41 -5.57 -7.19
N ASP A 19 -21.46 -4.53 -8.04
CA ASP A 19 -22.08 -4.67 -9.36
C ASP A 19 -21.34 -5.76 -10.16
N ARG A 20 -22.12 -6.69 -10.71
CA ARG A 20 -21.61 -7.89 -11.38
C ARG A 20 -20.62 -7.56 -12.49
N ARG A 21 -20.89 -6.52 -13.28
CA ARG A 21 -20.05 -6.11 -14.41
C ARG A 21 -18.71 -5.57 -13.92
N TYR A 22 -18.69 -4.80 -12.83
CA TYR A 22 -17.43 -4.31 -12.25
C TYR A 22 -16.66 -5.41 -11.52
N VAL A 23 -17.34 -6.33 -10.85
CA VAL A 23 -16.69 -7.49 -10.23
C VAL A 23 -16.00 -8.38 -11.28
N GLU A 24 -16.66 -8.65 -12.41
CA GLU A 24 -16.07 -9.42 -13.52
C GLU A 24 -14.88 -8.72 -14.16
N ASN A 25 -14.85 -7.39 -14.16
CA ASN A 25 -13.83 -6.56 -14.79
C ASN A 25 -12.91 -5.83 -13.79
N ALA A 26 -12.90 -6.25 -12.52
CA ALA A 26 -12.27 -5.52 -11.42
C ALA A 26 -10.77 -5.28 -11.66
N ARG A 27 -10.08 -6.24 -12.29
CA ARG A 27 -8.67 -6.12 -12.66
C ARG A 27 -8.43 -5.04 -13.70
N THR A 28 -9.14 -5.11 -14.83
CA THR A 28 -9.02 -4.11 -15.90
C THR A 28 -9.36 -2.71 -15.38
N TRP A 29 -10.42 -2.61 -14.57
CA TRP A 29 -10.82 -1.37 -13.91
C TRP A 29 -9.70 -0.81 -13.01
N ALA A 30 -9.14 -1.65 -12.13
CA ALA A 30 -8.09 -1.25 -11.20
C ALA A 30 -6.77 -0.86 -11.92
N GLU A 31 -6.41 -1.57 -12.98
CA GLU A 31 -5.22 -1.29 -13.80
C GLU A 31 -5.35 0.06 -14.52
N ASP A 32 -6.52 0.37 -15.11
CA ASP A 32 -6.76 1.65 -15.77
C ASP A 32 -6.71 2.82 -14.77
N ILE A 33 -7.33 2.66 -13.60
CA ILE A 33 -7.26 3.65 -12.51
C ILE A 33 -5.82 3.90 -12.09
N ALA A 34 -5.05 2.85 -11.84
CA ALA A 34 -3.65 2.98 -11.42
C ALA A 34 -2.82 3.70 -12.50
N ALA A 35 -3.02 3.36 -13.77
CA ALA A 35 -2.33 3.99 -14.89
C ALA A 35 -2.66 5.50 -15.02
N ARG A 36 -3.94 5.87 -14.89
CA ARG A 36 -4.37 7.28 -14.93
C ARG A 36 -3.87 8.06 -13.72
N CYS A 37 -3.99 7.49 -12.53
CA CYS A 37 -3.54 8.13 -11.31
C CYS A 37 -2.02 8.36 -11.31
N ARG A 38 -1.21 7.44 -11.86
CA ARG A 38 0.24 7.65 -11.99
C ARG A 38 0.57 8.90 -12.80
N LYS A 39 -0.07 9.09 -13.97
CA LYS A 39 0.13 10.27 -14.82
C LYS A 39 -0.20 11.56 -14.06
N VAL A 40 -1.38 11.61 -13.43
CA VAL A 40 -1.83 12.79 -12.68
C VAL A 40 -0.94 13.06 -11.45
N ALA A 41 -0.48 12.01 -10.78
CA ALA A 41 0.42 12.13 -9.63
C ALA A 41 1.76 12.76 -10.03
N VAL A 42 2.36 12.32 -11.14
CA VAL A 42 3.60 12.93 -11.67
C VAL A 42 3.40 14.41 -11.96
N GLU A 43 2.30 14.76 -12.64
CA GLU A 43 1.99 16.16 -12.98
C GLU A 43 1.77 17.07 -11.76
N ARG A 44 1.18 16.53 -10.69
CA ARG A 44 0.77 17.34 -9.52
C ARG A 44 1.79 17.39 -8.38
N THR A 45 2.58 16.34 -8.20
CA THR A 45 3.47 16.20 -7.03
C THR A 45 4.93 16.53 -7.32
N GLY A 46 5.31 16.62 -8.61
CA GLY A 46 6.71 16.79 -9.03
C GLY A 46 7.57 15.54 -8.83
N LEU A 47 6.98 14.42 -8.40
CA LEU A 47 7.60 13.10 -8.34
C LEU A 47 7.69 12.49 -9.74
N THR A 48 8.65 11.59 -9.94
CA THR A 48 8.70 10.70 -11.09
C THR A 48 7.97 9.39 -10.79
N GLU A 49 7.62 8.61 -11.81
CA GLU A 49 7.00 7.28 -11.62
C GLU A 49 7.89 6.31 -10.82
N ALA A 50 9.21 6.57 -10.72
CA ALA A 50 10.12 5.75 -9.95
C ALA A 50 10.10 6.08 -8.43
N ASP A 51 9.56 7.24 -8.05
CA ASP A 51 9.58 7.70 -6.66
C ASP A 51 8.43 7.15 -5.83
N PHE A 52 7.38 6.63 -6.46
CA PHE A 52 6.19 6.13 -5.78
C PHE A 52 5.60 4.88 -6.44
N THR A 53 4.82 4.12 -5.68
CA THR A 53 4.08 2.96 -6.19
C THR A 53 2.60 3.11 -5.89
N ILE A 54 1.76 2.65 -6.81
CA ILE A 54 0.32 2.44 -6.59
C ILE A 54 0.04 0.97 -6.86
N GLU A 55 -0.28 0.24 -5.80
CA GLU A 55 -0.75 -1.15 -5.84
C GLU A 55 -2.27 -1.19 -5.66
N MET A 56 -2.93 -2.05 -6.44
CA MET A 56 -4.36 -2.31 -6.34
C MET A 56 -4.56 -3.80 -6.04
N ARG A 57 -4.93 -4.13 -4.80
CA ARG A 57 -5.13 -5.53 -4.39
C ARG A 57 -6.61 -5.88 -4.39
N LEU A 58 -6.97 -6.94 -5.12
CA LEU A 58 -8.34 -7.39 -5.31
C LEU A 58 -8.68 -8.50 -4.30
N VAL A 59 -9.16 -8.09 -3.13
CA VAL A 59 -9.61 -8.98 -2.05
C VAL A 59 -10.91 -9.67 -2.50
N GLY A 60 -10.90 -11.01 -2.47
CA GLY A 60 -11.95 -11.84 -3.04
C GLY A 60 -11.62 -12.40 -4.42
N GLN A 61 -10.54 -11.93 -5.06
CA GLN A 61 -10.01 -12.49 -6.30
C GLN A 61 -8.66 -13.16 -6.07
N ASP A 62 -7.59 -12.38 -5.89
CA ASP A 62 -6.21 -12.91 -5.78
C ASP A 62 -5.28 -12.04 -4.94
N ALA A 63 -5.79 -11.17 -4.06
CA ALA A 63 -4.97 -10.24 -3.26
C ALA A 63 -3.79 -10.87 -2.47
N THR A 64 -3.86 -12.16 -2.14
CA THR A 64 -2.83 -12.86 -1.38
C THR A 64 -1.82 -13.58 -2.28
N LEU A 65 -2.29 -14.38 -3.24
CA LEU A 65 -1.44 -15.24 -4.08
C LEU A 65 -1.13 -14.63 -5.44
N GLY A 66 -1.84 -13.58 -5.84
CA GLY A 66 -1.70 -12.92 -7.13
C GLY A 66 -1.74 -13.93 -8.29
N PRO A 67 -0.73 -13.93 -9.19
CA PRO A 67 -0.65 -14.88 -10.30
C PRO A 67 -0.63 -16.37 -9.91
N LEU A 68 -0.34 -16.69 -8.65
CA LEU A 68 -0.33 -18.06 -8.14
C LEU A 68 -1.71 -18.55 -7.71
N GLU A 69 -2.75 -17.71 -7.76
CA GLU A 69 -4.12 -18.12 -7.46
C GLU A 69 -4.65 -19.10 -8.52
N THR A 70 -5.22 -20.21 -8.05
CA THR A 70 -5.73 -21.30 -8.91
C THR A 70 -7.25 -21.39 -8.89
N GLY A 71 -7.91 -20.83 -7.86
CA GLY A 71 -9.35 -20.71 -7.78
C GLY A 71 -9.87 -19.72 -8.83
N ARG A 72 -10.77 -20.18 -9.71
CA ARG A 72 -11.37 -19.37 -10.79
C ARG A 72 -12.86 -19.11 -10.56
N THR A 73 -13.23 -18.77 -9.34
CA THR A 73 -14.60 -18.37 -9.01
C THR A 73 -14.73 -16.86 -9.09
N VAL A 74 -15.76 -16.37 -9.77
CA VAL A 74 -16.07 -14.93 -9.71
C VAL A 74 -16.85 -14.67 -8.42
N PRO A 75 -16.34 -13.86 -7.49
CA PRO A 75 -17.02 -13.60 -6.22
C PRO A 75 -18.28 -12.76 -6.44
N THR A 76 -19.11 -12.65 -5.39
CA THR A 76 -20.26 -11.72 -5.38
C THR A 76 -19.82 -10.27 -5.18
N GLU A 77 -18.68 -10.07 -4.52
CA GLU A 77 -18.16 -8.76 -4.15
C GLU A 77 -16.63 -8.81 -4.15
N VAL A 78 -15.99 -7.70 -4.51
CA VAL A 78 -14.53 -7.54 -4.49
C VAL A 78 -14.19 -6.31 -3.67
N GLY A 79 -13.28 -6.48 -2.71
CA GLY A 79 -12.63 -5.36 -2.03
C GLY A 79 -11.39 -4.94 -2.81
N VAL A 80 -11.29 -3.66 -3.16
CA VAL A 80 -10.11 -3.09 -3.81
C VAL A 80 -9.33 -2.31 -2.76
N LEU A 81 -8.24 -2.91 -2.27
CA LEU A 81 -7.30 -2.25 -1.37
C LEU A 81 -6.25 -1.53 -2.21
N ALA A 82 -6.35 -0.22 -2.30
CA ALA A 82 -5.32 0.61 -2.89
C ALA A 82 -4.24 0.90 -1.86
N ILE A 83 -2.98 0.74 -2.25
CA ILE A 83 -1.82 1.03 -1.41
C ILE A 83 -0.89 1.95 -2.20
N VAL A 84 -0.70 3.15 -1.68
CA VAL A 84 0.24 4.12 -2.22
C VAL A 84 1.47 4.12 -1.33
N THR A 85 2.66 3.96 -1.91
CA THR A 85 3.94 4.12 -1.20
C THR A 85 4.70 5.29 -1.81
N ALA A 86 5.21 6.22 -1.00
CA ALA A 86 5.99 7.38 -1.45
C ALA A 86 7.12 7.73 -0.46
N PRO A 87 8.06 8.64 -0.79
CA PRO A 87 9.22 8.95 0.06
C PRO A 87 8.84 9.63 1.37
N THR A 88 7.72 10.33 1.43
CA THR A 88 7.20 11.01 2.63
C THR A 88 5.71 10.75 2.84
N GLU A 89 5.25 10.82 4.09
CA GLU A 89 3.83 10.63 4.41
C GLU A 89 2.89 11.63 3.71
N PRO A 90 3.20 12.95 3.65
CA PRO A 90 2.36 13.89 2.91
C PRO A 90 2.20 13.53 1.43
N GLN A 91 3.28 13.08 0.77
CA GLN A 91 3.25 12.65 -0.63
C GLN A 91 2.37 11.40 -0.83
N ALA A 92 2.50 10.40 0.06
CA ALA A 92 1.66 9.20 -0.01
C ALA A 92 0.17 9.54 0.14
N VAL A 93 -0.17 10.40 1.10
CA VAL A 93 -1.55 10.86 1.33
C VAL A 93 -2.07 11.70 0.17
N GLU A 94 -1.25 12.57 -0.41
CA GLU A 94 -1.62 13.39 -1.56
C GLU A 94 -1.96 12.52 -2.79
N ILE A 95 -1.12 11.53 -3.10
CA ILE A 95 -1.38 10.59 -4.20
C ILE A 95 -2.64 9.76 -3.92
N ALA A 96 -2.86 9.32 -2.68
CA ALA A 96 -4.09 8.60 -2.31
C ALA A 96 -5.35 9.48 -2.49
N LYS A 97 -5.27 10.79 -2.25
CA LYS A 97 -6.35 11.75 -2.54
C LYS A 97 -6.59 11.93 -4.03
N ILE A 98 -5.55 11.89 -4.85
CA ILE A 98 -5.68 11.90 -6.33
C ILE A 98 -6.43 10.64 -6.80
N LEU A 99 -6.17 9.49 -6.15
CA LEU A 99 -6.78 8.22 -6.48
C LEU A 99 -8.29 8.15 -6.13
N ASN A 100 -8.71 8.85 -5.06
CA ASN A 100 -10.04 8.75 -4.47
C ASN A 100 -11.20 8.98 -5.47
N PRO A 101 -11.24 10.06 -6.28
CA PRO A 101 -12.32 10.26 -7.25
C PRO A 101 -12.44 9.13 -8.28
N TYR A 102 -11.32 8.55 -8.71
CA TYR A 102 -11.33 7.41 -9.62
C TYR A 102 -11.90 6.16 -8.94
N LEU A 103 -11.48 5.88 -7.71
CA LEU A 103 -12.02 4.76 -6.94
C LEU A 103 -13.53 4.88 -6.68
N LEU A 104 -14.07 6.10 -6.69
CA LEU A 104 -15.48 6.34 -6.46
C LEU A 104 -16.32 6.30 -7.75
N HIS A 105 -15.79 6.83 -8.86
CA HIS A 105 -16.58 7.19 -10.04
C HIS A 105 -16.01 6.74 -11.39
N HIS A 106 -14.95 5.93 -11.41
CA HIS A 106 -14.35 5.51 -12.67
C HIS A 106 -15.20 4.47 -13.40
N ALA A 107 -15.65 4.82 -14.60
CA ALA A 107 -16.40 3.96 -15.50
C ALA A 107 -15.49 3.00 -16.28
N LEU A 108 -15.96 1.79 -16.59
CA LEU A 108 -15.37 0.83 -17.50
C LEU A 108 -15.41 1.29 -18.97
N THR A 109 -16.42 2.06 -19.37
CA THR A 109 -16.58 2.57 -20.74
C THR A 109 -17.02 4.03 -20.75
N GLU A 110 -16.68 4.80 -21.77
CA GLU A 110 -16.99 6.24 -21.83
C GLU A 110 -18.49 6.55 -21.90
N GLU A 111 -19.29 5.64 -22.47
CA GLU A 111 -20.71 5.85 -22.73
C GLU A 111 -21.64 5.37 -21.59
N GLU A 112 -21.10 4.92 -20.46
CA GLU A 112 -21.92 4.42 -19.34
C GLU A 112 -22.19 5.48 -18.27
N PRO A 113 -23.31 5.37 -17.52
CA PRO A 113 -23.57 6.23 -16.38
C PRO A 113 -22.44 6.14 -15.35
N MET A 114 -22.06 7.27 -14.77
CA MET A 114 -21.02 7.34 -13.75
C MET A 114 -21.37 6.42 -12.57
N PRO A 115 -20.56 5.39 -12.27
CA PRO A 115 -20.82 4.51 -11.14
C PRO A 115 -20.59 5.26 -9.83
N THR A 116 -21.11 4.70 -8.74
CA THR A 116 -20.72 5.12 -7.38
C THR A 116 -20.43 3.87 -6.57
N PHE A 117 -19.20 3.74 -6.11
CA PHE A 117 -18.75 2.62 -5.29
C PHE A 117 -18.76 2.95 -3.80
N ALA A 118 -18.75 1.92 -2.95
CA ALA A 118 -18.82 2.11 -1.52
C ALA A 118 -17.42 2.23 -0.92
N PHE A 119 -17.21 3.28 -0.12
CA PHE A 119 -16.09 3.36 0.83
C PHE A 119 -16.59 2.97 2.22
N PRO A 120 -15.91 2.05 2.94
CA PRO A 120 -16.27 1.67 4.29
C PRO A 120 -15.86 2.70 5.35
N PHE A 121 -14.98 3.65 4.99
CA PHE A 121 -14.45 4.66 5.90
C PHE A 121 -14.62 6.08 5.35
N SER A 122 -14.62 7.05 6.27
CA SER A 122 -14.54 8.48 5.96
C SER A 122 -13.56 9.14 6.95
N PRO A 123 -12.45 9.74 6.48
CA PRO A 123 -12.00 9.82 5.09
C PRO A 123 -11.74 8.44 4.46
N ALA A 124 -11.80 8.35 3.12
CA ALA A 124 -11.70 7.06 2.43
C ALA A 124 -10.26 6.52 2.41
N GLU A 125 -9.29 7.43 2.36
CA GLU A 125 -7.87 7.16 2.51
C GLU A 125 -7.37 7.41 3.93
N MET A 126 -6.47 6.54 4.40
CA MET A 126 -5.87 6.62 5.72
C MET A 126 -4.36 6.44 5.64
N SER A 127 -3.63 7.23 6.43
CA SER A 127 -2.18 7.07 6.58
C SER A 127 -1.88 5.77 7.33
N ARG A 128 -1.01 4.95 6.76
CA ARG A 128 -0.44 3.76 7.42
C ARG A 128 0.88 4.10 8.12
N GLY A 129 1.54 5.19 7.70
CA GLY A 129 2.84 5.62 8.22
C GLY A 129 4.02 4.92 7.54
N ALA A 130 5.18 4.97 8.21
CA ALA A 130 6.44 4.45 7.67
C ALA A 130 6.42 2.92 7.51
N ILE A 131 6.94 2.45 6.38
CA ILE A 131 7.27 1.04 6.16
C ILE A 131 8.78 0.84 6.31
N TYR A 132 9.16 -0.40 6.65
CA TYR A 132 10.54 -0.75 6.91
C TYR A 132 10.94 -1.94 6.06
N GLU A 133 12.15 -1.91 5.54
CA GLU A 133 12.78 -3.06 4.91
C GLU A 133 14.02 -3.49 5.68
N PHE A 134 14.30 -4.78 5.59
CA PHE A 134 15.50 -5.36 6.16
C PHE A 134 16.72 -4.99 5.31
N CYS A 135 17.77 -4.42 5.91
CA CYS A 135 18.92 -3.87 5.19
C CYS A 135 20.27 -4.44 5.63
N LEU A 136 20.33 -5.25 6.69
CA LEU A 136 21.58 -5.83 7.20
C LEU A 136 21.33 -7.18 7.87
N HIS A 137 21.94 -8.25 7.35
CA HIS A 137 22.07 -9.54 8.04
C HIS A 137 23.56 -9.89 8.14
N HIS A 138 24.19 -9.59 9.28
CA HIS A 138 25.61 -9.82 9.47
C HIS A 138 25.90 -10.64 10.72
N VAL A 139 26.69 -11.71 10.56
CA VAL A 139 27.19 -12.52 11.66
C VAL A 139 28.42 -11.81 12.25
N MET A 140 28.31 -11.34 13.48
CA MET A 140 29.45 -10.80 14.22
C MET A 140 30.21 -11.97 14.85
N THR A 141 31.42 -12.23 14.37
CA THR A 141 32.31 -13.22 15.00
C THR A 141 32.96 -12.56 16.21
N LEU A 142 32.94 -13.24 17.36
CA LEU A 142 33.46 -12.73 18.61
C LEU A 142 34.55 -13.67 19.13
N ASP A 143 35.71 -13.10 19.47
CA ASP A 143 36.78 -13.84 20.15
C ASP A 143 36.40 -14.16 21.62
N ASN A 144 35.58 -13.30 22.25
CA ASN A 144 34.98 -13.53 23.57
C ASN A 144 33.48 -13.17 23.53
N PRO A 145 32.59 -14.01 24.11
CA PRO A 145 31.14 -13.75 24.12
C PRO A 145 30.71 -12.37 24.64
N MET A 146 31.49 -11.77 25.55
CA MET A 146 31.18 -10.48 26.17
C MET A 146 31.67 -9.27 25.36
N SER A 147 32.45 -9.46 24.30
CA SER A 147 33.04 -8.36 23.51
C SER A 147 32.01 -7.45 22.82
N ALA A 148 30.77 -7.92 22.64
CA ALA A 148 29.69 -7.14 22.04
C ALA A 148 28.88 -6.30 23.06
N PHE A 149 29.15 -6.43 24.36
CA PHE A 149 28.34 -5.80 25.41
C PHE A 149 29.17 -4.87 26.29
N ARG A 150 28.64 -3.68 26.59
CA ARG A 150 29.18 -2.81 27.63
C ARG A 150 28.47 -3.14 28.96
N LEU A 151 29.24 -3.48 29.98
CA LEU A 151 28.75 -3.66 31.35
C LEU A 151 28.93 -2.36 32.13
N GLU A 152 27.85 -1.85 32.70
CA GLU A 152 27.87 -0.78 33.70
C GLU A 152 27.37 -1.36 35.02
N VAL A 153 28.17 -1.22 36.09
CA VAL A 153 27.85 -1.71 37.42
C VAL A 153 27.67 -0.51 38.34
N SER A 154 26.49 -0.38 38.93
CA SER A 154 26.21 0.62 39.96
C SER A 154 26.03 -0.07 41.32
N GLU A 155 26.69 0.48 42.34
CA GLU A 155 26.58 0.02 43.71
C GLU A 155 25.58 0.89 44.47
N VAL A 156 24.52 0.28 45.02
CA VAL A 156 23.46 0.99 45.73
C VAL A 156 23.61 0.74 47.23
N GLY A 157 24.24 1.68 47.94
CA GLY A 157 24.39 1.62 49.40
C GLY A 157 23.05 1.77 50.11
N HIS A 158 22.75 0.85 51.03
CA HIS A 158 21.64 1.00 51.97
C HIS A 158 22.19 1.73 53.21
N GLY A 159 21.70 2.96 53.43
CA GLY A 159 21.86 3.67 54.70
C GLY A 159 20.86 3.19 55.74
#